data_AF-A0A963PTK6-F1
#
_entry.id   AF-A0A963PTK6-F1
#
_cell.length_a   1.000
_cell.length_b   1.000
_cell.length_c   1.000
_cell.angle_alpha   90.00
_cell.angle_beta   90.00
_cell.angle_gamma   90.00
#
_symmetry.space_group_name_H-M   'P 1'
#
loop_
_entity.id
_entity.type
_entity.pdbx_description
1 polymer ?
#
loop_
_entity_poly.entity_id
_entity_poly.type
_entity_poly.pdbx_seq_one_letter_code
_entity_poly.pdbx_strand_id
1 'polypeptide(L)'
;MNLEKVIFGAFVILACTLNFGFFVGEIGNPQHHHQLELAGTVFVNLIAMILKFGDRTHIGAVHLATSIVAVLQLIAASLVWMWATRVAGMPTEG
;
A
#
# COMPACT_ATOMS: atom_id res chain seq x y z
N MET A 1 18.72 -20.46 -8.46
CA MET A 1 17.88 -19.35 -7.95
C MET A 1 16.46 -19.61 -8.42
N ASN A 2 15.46 -19.50 -7.54
CA ASN A 2 14.07 -19.82 -7.88
C ASN A 2 13.31 -18.54 -8.25
N LEU A 3 12.71 -18.51 -9.44
CA LEU A 3 11.99 -17.36 -9.99
C LEU A 3 10.85 -16.88 -9.07
N GLU A 4 10.18 -17.82 -8.39
CA GLU A 4 9.13 -17.54 -7.40
C GLU A 4 9.60 -16.59 -6.29
N LYS A 5 10.80 -16.81 -5.74
CA LYS A 5 11.37 -15.95 -4.70
C LYS A 5 11.79 -14.58 -5.23
N VAL A 6 12.17 -14.50 -6.51
CA VAL A 6 12.54 -13.23 -7.18
C VAL A 6 11.29 -12.38 -7.40
N ILE A 7 10.21 -12.97 -7.91
CA ILE A 7 8.93 -12.30 -8.13
C ILE A 7 8.35 -11.83 -6.79
N PHE A 8 8.46 -12.65 -5.74
CA PHE A 8 8.08 -12.28 -4.39
C PHE A 8 8.83 -11.03 -3.90
N GLY A 9 10.17 -11.03 -3.99
CA GLY A 9 10.98 -9.88 -3.60
C GLY A 9 10.65 -8.61 -4.40
N ALA A 10 10.43 -8.76 -5.71
CA ALA A 10 10.08 -7.64 -6.60
C ALA A 10 8.76 -6.96 -6.19
N PHE A 11 7.71 -7.73 -5.90
CA PHE A 11 6.42 -7.18 -5.47
C PHE A 11 6.46 -6.56 -4.07
N VAL A 12 7.26 -7.11 -3.16
CA VAL A 12 7.45 -6.51 -1.83
C VAL A 12 8.16 -5.16 -1.93
N ILE A 13 9.19 -5.05 -2.76
CA ILE A 13 9.89 -3.78 -2.99
C ILE A 13 8.96 -2.79 -3.69
N LEU A 14 8.21 -3.23 -4.72
CA LEU A 14 7.23 -2.39 -5.42
C LEU A 14 6.15 -1.86 -4.48
N ALA A 15 5.61 -2.71 -3.60
CA ALA A 15 4.66 -2.30 -2.57
C ALA A 15 5.28 -1.25 -1.64
N CYS A 16 6.52 -1.45 -1.18
CA CYS A 16 7.24 -0.49 -0.35
C CYS A 16 7.43 0.86 -1.06
N THR A 17 7.84 0.84 -2.33
CA THR A 17 8.03 2.05 -3.15
C THR A 17 6.72 2.80 -3.37
N LEU A 18 5.59 2.12 -3.57
CA LEU A 18 4.29 2.77 -3.72
C LEU A 18 3.75 3.32 -2.40
N ASN A 19 3.91 2.59 -1.30
CA ASN A 19 3.59 3.13 0.03
C ASN A 19 4.39 4.40 0.31
N PHE A 20 5.68 4.38 -0.01
CA PHE A 20 6.55 5.53 0.16
C PHE A 20 6.21 6.64 -0.82
N GLY A 21 5.90 6.35 -2.09
CA GLY A 21 5.49 7.34 -3.09
C GLY A 21 4.19 8.05 -2.72
N PHE A 22 3.21 7.32 -2.17
CA PHE A 22 1.99 7.92 -1.62
C PHE A 22 2.27 8.79 -0.38
N PHE A 23 3.25 8.41 0.44
CA PHE A 23 3.60 9.15 1.66
C PHE A 23 4.59 10.30 1.45
N VAL A 24 5.44 10.23 0.42
CA VAL A 24 6.48 11.20 0.09
C VAL A 24 5.90 12.30 -0.80
N GLY A 25 5.55 13.39 -0.13
CA GLY A 25 5.01 14.63 -0.67
C GLY A 25 4.61 15.52 0.51
N GLU A 26 4.21 16.77 0.28
CA GLU A 26 3.61 17.57 1.35
C GLU A 26 2.30 16.90 1.80
N ILE A 27 2.30 16.31 3.00
CA ILE A 27 1.13 15.66 3.63
C ILE A 27 -0.07 16.62 3.74
N GLY A 28 0.17 17.94 3.70
CA GLY A 28 -0.84 18.99 3.77
C GLY A 28 -1.39 19.49 2.42
N ASN A 29 -0.87 19.02 1.27
CA ASN A 29 -1.28 19.52 -0.04
C ASN A 29 -2.06 18.43 -0.82
N PRO A 30 -3.41 18.44 -0.80
CA PRO A 30 -4.25 17.42 -1.43
C PRO A 30 -4.08 17.30 -2.96
N GLN A 31 -3.41 18.27 -3.60
CA GLN A 31 -3.06 18.23 -5.03
C GLN A 31 -2.00 17.16 -5.37
N HIS A 32 -1.26 16.63 -4.38
CA HIS A 32 -0.25 15.58 -4.59
C HIS A 32 -0.73 14.17 -4.20
N HIS A 33 -1.96 14.02 -3.69
CA HIS A 33 -2.48 12.75 -3.18
C HIS A 33 -3.63 12.25 -4.05
N HIS A 34 -3.29 11.70 -5.22
CA HIS A 34 -4.30 11.31 -6.20
C HIS A 34 -5.01 10.01 -5.79
N GLN A 35 -6.34 9.97 -6.00
CA GLN A 35 -7.19 8.84 -5.60
C GLN A 35 -6.77 7.51 -6.26
N LEU A 36 -6.20 7.59 -7.47
CA LEU A 36 -5.65 6.45 -8.21
C LEU A 36 -4.34 5.92 -7.61
N GLU A 37 -3.51 6.77 -7.01
CA GLU A 37 -2.26 6.34 -6.35
C GLU A 37 -2.56 5.59 -5.06
N LEU A 38 -3.55 6.06 -4.29
CA LEU A 38 -4.06 5.37 -3.09
C LEU A 38 -4.63 3.99 -3.45
N ALA A 39 -5.47 3.92 -4.50
CA ALA A 39 -6.04 2.67 -4.99
C ALA A 39 -4.96 1.70 -5.54
N GLY A 40 -4.00 2.22 -6.31
CA GLY A 40 -2.87 1.44 -6.82
C GLY A 40 -1.99 0.89 -5.70
N THR A 41 -1.74 1.69 -4.67
CA THR A 41 -0.93 1.29 -3.51
C THR A 41 -1.62 0.18 -2.72
N VAL A 42 -2.93 0.29 -2.46
CA VAL A 42 -3.74 -0.77 -1.83
C VAL A 42 -3.68 -2.06 -2.64
N PHE A 43 -3.89 -1.97 -3.96
CA PHE A 43 -3.94 -3.13 -4.84
C PHE A 43 -2.61 -3.89 -4.86
N VAL A 44 -1.48 -3.20 -5.00
CA VAL A 44 -0.15 -3.83 -5.02
C VAL A 44 0.21 -4.44 -3.66
N ASN A 45 -0.18 -3.80 -2.55
CA ASN A 45 0.02 -4.38 -1.22
C ASN A 45 -0.80 -5.65 -1.02
N LEU A 46 -2.00 -5.73 -1.59
CA LEU A 46 -2.83 -6.94 -1.56
C LEU A 46 -2.18 -8.09 -2.36
N ILE A 47 -1.66 -7.81 -3.55
CA ILE A 47 -0.94 -8.81 -4.36
C ILE A 47 0.29 -9.31 -3.61
N ALA A 48 1.08 -8.41 -3.03
CA ALA A 48 2.24 -8.79 -2.22
C ALA A 48 1.85 -9.69 -1.04
N MET A 49 0.72 -9.39 -0.38
CA MET A 49 0.18 -10.22 0.72
C MET A 49 -0.26 -11.61 0.25
N ILE A 50 -0.90 -11.73 -0.92
CA ILE A 50 -1.35 -13.02 -1.46
C ILE A 50 -0.15 -13.90 -1.84
N LEU A 51 0.85 -13.33 -2.52
CA LEU A 51 2.08 -14.04 -2.89
C LEU A 51 2.86 -14.55 -1.67
N LYS A 52 2.69 -13.90 -0.51
CA LYS A 52 3.31 -14.27 0.77
C LYS A 52 2.82 -15.61 1.33
N PHE A 53 1.60 -16.06 0.99
CA PHE A 53 1.07 -17.33 1.49
C PHE A 53 1.77 -18.58 0.90
N GLY A 54 2.66 -18.41 -0.08
CA GLY A 54 3.46 -19.50 -0.66
C GLY A 54 4.66 -19.95 0.18
N ASP A 55 5.12 -19.15 1.15
CA ASP A 55 6.36 -19.43 1.91
C ASP A 55 6.06 -19.82 3.38
N ARG A 56 6.47 -21.04 3.76
CA ARG A 56 6.26 -21.63 5.10
C ARG A 56 7.36 -21.28 6.12
N THR A 57 8.29 -20.37 5.80
CA THR A 57 9.46 -20.10 6.66
C THR A 57 9.18 -19.03 7.72
N HIS A 58 10.01 -18.98 8.78
CA HIS A 58 9.94 -17.94 9.82
C HIS A 58 10.14 -16.53 9.26
N ILE A 59 10.99 -16.37 8.22
CA ILE A 59 11.19 -15.09 7.53
C ILE A 59 9.96 -14.71 6.70
N GLY A 60 9.32 -15.70 6.05
CA GLY A 60 8.04 -15.53 5.37
C GLY A 60 6.93 -15.02 6.29
N ALA A 61 6.85 -15.57 7.51
CA ALA A 61 5.87 -15.16 8.53
C ALA A 61 6.07 -13.71 9.01
N VAL A 62 7.32 -13.28 9.23
CA VAL A 62 7.61 -11.88 9.63
C VAL A 62 7.29 -10.91 8.49
N HIS A 63 7.65 -11.26 7.26
CA HIS A 63 7.30 -10.48 6.08
C HIS A 63 5.77 -10.44 5.85
N LEU A 64 5.04 -11.52 6.14
CA LEU A 64 3.57 -11.51 6.10
C LEU A 64 3.00 -10.51 7.13
N ALA A 65 3.51 -10.54 8.37
CA ALA A 65 3.07 -9.63 9.42
C ALA A 65 3.27 -8.14 9.03
N THR A 66 4.42 -7.79 8.42
CA THR A 66 4.64 -6.41 7.93
C THR A 66 3.70 -6.01 6.80
N SER A 67 3.35 -6.95 5.92
CA SER A 67 2.35 -6.73 4.84
C SER A 67 0.96 -6.44 5.39
N ILE A 68 0.55 -7.15 6.46
CA ILE A 68 -0.76 -6.95 7.10
C ILE A 68 -0.84 -5.56 7.74
N VAL A 69 0.23 -5.16 8.45
CA VAL A 69 0.30 -3.82 9.04
C VAL A 69 0.22 -2.73 7.96
N ALA A 70 0.93 -2.90 6.84
CA ALA A 70 0.87 -1.96 5.72
C ALA A 70 -0.55 -1.83 5.12
N VAL A 71 -1.25 -2.96 4.91
CA VAL A 71 -2.63 -2.95 4.42
C VAL A 71 -3.57 -2.23 5.40
N LEU A 72 -3.43 -2.46 6.71
CA LEU A 72 -4.21 -1.75 7.72
C LEU A 72 -3.98 -0.23 7.67
N GLN A 73 -2.73 0.20 7.52
CA GLN A 73 -2.39 1.62 7.41
C GLN A 73 -2.96 2.26 6.14
N LEU A 74 -2.91 1.55 5.00
CA LEU A 74 -3.51 2.03 3.75
C LEU A 74 -5.03 2.14 3.83
N ILE A 75 -5.70 1.19 4.49
CA ILE A 75 -7.14 1.27 4.73
C ILE A 75 -7.46 2.49 5.61
N ALA A 76 -6.69 2.72 6.68
CA ALA A 76 -6.86 3.89 7.53
C ALA A 76 -6.68 5.21 6.76
N ALA A 77 -5.64 5.30 5.92
CA ALA A 77 -5.41 6.46 5.04
C ALA A 77 -6.57 6.67 4.06
N SER A 78 -7.09 5.60 3.46
CA SER A 78 -8.24 5.66 2.57
C SER A 78 -9.52 6.12 3.28
N LEU A 79 -9.73 5.72 4.53
CA LEU A 79 -10.89 6.15 5.33
C LEU A 79 -10.79 7.64 5.70
N VAL A 80 -9.61 8.11 6.10
CA VAL A 80 -9.36 9.54 6.39
C VAL A 80 -9.60 10.39 5.14
N TRP A 81 -9.11 9.95 3.99
CA TRP A 81 -9.36 10.61 2.71
C TRP A 81 -10.85 10.62 2.34
N MET A 82 -11.54 9.48 2.49
CA MET A 82 -12.98 9.40 2.23
C MET A 82 -13.79 10.33 3.13
N TRP A 83 -13.42 10.43 4.41
CA TRP A 83 -14.06 11.33 5.35
C TRP A 83 -13.84 12.80 4.98
N ALA A 84 -12.60 13.20 4.66
CA ALA A 84 -12.28 14.57 4.26
C ALA A 84 -13.06 15.02 3.00
N THR A 85 -13.25 14.10 2.05
CA THR A 85 -13.80 14.41 0.72
C THR A 85 -15.31 14.27 0.65
N ARG A 86 -15.89 13.26 1.33
CA ARG A 86 -17.33 12.96 1.27
C ARG A 86 -18.12 13.49 2.46
N VAL A 87 -17.48 13.69 3.61
CA VAL A 87 -18.16 14.16 4.84
C VAL A 87 -17.82 15.61 5.14
N ALA A 88 -16.53 15.99 5.09
CA ALA A 88 -16.10 17.36 5.37
C ALA A 88 -16.25 18.31 4.16
N GLY A 89 -16.56 17.80 2.97
CA GLY A 89 -16.84 18.59 1.77
C GLY A 89 -15.62 19.34 1.21
N MET A 90 -14.40 18.88 1.52
CA MET A 90 -13.19 19.47 0.94
C MET A 90 -13.13 19.16 -0.56
N PRO A 91 -12.78 20.12 -1.42
CA PRO A 91 -12.75 19.92 -2.87
C PRO A 91 -11.78 18.80 -3.24
N THR A 92 -12.30 17.75 -3.87
CA THR A 92 -11.52 16.73 -4.57
C THR A 92 -11.36 17.13 -6.01
N GLU A 93 -10.20 17.65 -6.34
CA GLU A 93 -9.82 17.84 -7.73
C GLU A 93 -9.01 16.62 -8.16
N GLY A 94 -9.59 15.86 -9.09
CA GLY A 94 -8.86 14.84 -9.86
C GLY A 94 -8.10 15.47 -11.02
#